data_AF-A0A2G6C1T4-F1
#
_entry.id   AF-A0A2G6C1T4-F1
#
_cell.length_a   1.000
_cell.length_b   1.000
_cell.length_c   1.000
_cell.angle_alpha   90.00
_cell.angle_beta   90.00
_cell.angle_gamma   90.00
#
_symmetry.space_group_name_H-M   'P 1'
#
loop_
_entity.id
_entity.type
_entity.pdbx_description
1 polymer ?
#
loop_
_entity_poly.entity_id
_entity_poly.type
_entity_poly.pdbx_seq_one_letter_code
_entity_poly.pdbx_strand_id
1 'polypeptide(L)'
;MMFPRRLHRETYPEARKIAEIMVAPAVWRPVHEKLHANVSIVPMLGFRALQMIAKDIRSSYDDPFEAIGEYCDIADNVAQRPSISDIEQRLIALHVEALQRQVPFLEQAKQHQVLDTVA
;
A
#
# COMPACT_ATOMS: atom_id res chain seq x y z
N MET A 1 23.05 4.30 -2.67
CA MET A 1 22.54 5.55 -2.04
C MET A 1 21.25 5.22 -1.34
N MET A 2 21.17 5.48 -0.04
CA MET A 2 19.97 5.24 0.77
C MET A 2 19.27 6.59 0.91
N PHE A 3 18.22 6.84 0.14
CA PHE A 3 17.42 8.05 0.33
C PHE A 3 16.67 7.94 1.67
N PRO A 4 16.81 8.90 2.59
CA PRO A 4 16.06 8.87 3.83
C PRO A 4 14.55 8.95 3.52
N ARG A 5 13.77 7.98 4.04
CA ARG A 5 12.33 7.80 3.76
C ARG A 5 11.47 9.07 3.91
N ARG A 6 11.93 10.08 4.68
CA ARG A 6 11.28 11.39 4.84
C ARG A 6 11.36 12.24 3.57
N LEU A 7 12.52 12.34 2.92
CA LEU A 7 12.73 13.24 1.76
C LEU A 7 11.91 12.83 0.54
N HIS A 8 11.65 11.54 0.34
CA HIS A 8 10.97 11.05 -0.85
C HIS A 8 9.46 11.35 -0.86
N ARG A 9 8.82 11.45 0.32
CA ARG A 9 7.40 11.78 0.45
C ARG A 9 7.12 13.27 0.31
N GLU A 10 8.08 14.10 0.67
CA GLU A 10 7.98 15.57 0.54
C GLU A 10 8.27 16.03 -0.90
N THR A 11 9.07 15.26 -1.64
CA THR A 11 9.52 15.61 -2.99
C THR A 11 8.53 15.17 -4.08
N TYR A 12 7.72 14.13 -3.85
CA TYR A 12 6.82 13.54 -4.85
C TYR A 12 5.38 13.49 -4.31
N PRO A 13 4.50 14.42 -4.72
CA PRO A 13 3.10 14.48 -4.28
C PRO A 13 2.32 13.18 -4.50
N GLU A 14 2.66 12.43 -5.55
CA GLU A 14 2.05 11.14 -5.90
C GLU A 14 2.38 10.07 -4.86
N ALA A 15 3.64 10.03 -4.41
CA ALA A 15 4.09 9.11 -3.36
C ALA A 15 3.46 9.46 -2.02
N ARG A 16 3.20 10.75 -1.76
CA ARG A 16 2.47 11.21 -0.57
C ARG A 16 1.01 10.75 -0.60
N LYS A 17 0.30 10.98 -1.71
CA LYS A 17 -1.10 10.56 -1.89
C LYS A 17 -1.26 9.05 -1.67
N ILE A 18 -0.35 8.25 -2.25
CA ILE A 18 -0.34 6.80 -2.03
C ILE A 18 0.00 6.46 -0.56
N ALA A 19 0.97 7.12 0.06
CA ALA A 19 1.35 6.84 1.46
C ALA A 19 0.27 7.21 2.48
N GLU A 20 -0.55 8.24 2.19
CA GLU A 20 -1.72 8.63 2.99
C GLU A 20 -2.85 7.59 2.90
N ILE A 21 -2.90 6.84 1.80
CA ILE A 21 -3.86 5.75 1.56
C ILE A 21 -3.36 4.41 2.10
N MET A 22 -2.07 4.11 1.94
CA MET A 22 -1.40 2.91 2.43
C MET A 22 -1.16 2.96 3.94
N VAL A 23 -2.05 3.59 4.70
CA VAL A 23 -2.03 3.76 6.15
C VAL A 23 -1.47 2.48 6.74
N ALA A 24 -0.24 2.54 7.25
CA ALA A 24 0.16 1.63 8.31
C ALA A 24 -0.66 2.14 9.49
N PRO A 25 -1.68 1.42 9.97
CA PRO A 25 -2.21 1.76 11.28
C PRO A 25 -1.04 1.76 12.25
N ALA A 26 -1.18 2.42 13.40
CA ALA A 26 -0.43 2.00 14.57
C ALA A 26 -0.90 0.56 14.90
N VAL A 27 -0.42 -0.41 14.13
CA VAL A 27 -0.77 -1.83 14.23
C VAL A 27 -0.20 -2.29 15.56
N TRP A 28 -1.06 -2.87 16.38
CA TRP A 28 -0.65 -3.44 17.65
C TRP A 28 0.57 -4.35 17.46
N ARG A 29 1.60 -4.17 18.29
CA ARG A 29 2.93 -4.73 18.06
C ARG A 29 2.95 -6.23 17.71
N PRO A 30 2.18 -7.11 18.39
CA PRO A 30 2.09 -8.52 18.03
C PRO A 30 1.54 -8.79 16.61
N VAL A 31 0.60 -7.97 16.13
CA VAL A 31 0.06 -8.09 14.77
C VAL A 31 1.08 -7.58 13.75
N HIS A 32 1.81 -6.51 14.09
CA HIS A 32 2.90 -6.00 13.26
C HIS A 32 4.03 -7.04 13.10
N GLU A 33 4.44 -7.69 14.19
CA GLU A 33 5.45 -8.77 14.16
C GLU A 33 4.98 -9.97 13.33
N LYS A 34 3.70 -10.37 13.46
CA LYS A 34 3.11 -11.42 12.61
C LYS A 34 3.08 -11.02 11.13
N LEU A 35 2.78 -9.77 10.81
CA LEU A 35 2.80 -9.26 9.45
C LEU A 35 4.20 -9.39 8.84
N HIS A 36 5.25 -8.95 9.55
CA HIS A 36 6.64 -9.10 9.06
C HIS A 36 7.09 -10.56 8.91
N ALA A 37 6.56 -11.47 9.73
CA ALA A 37 6.90 -12.88 9.63
C ALA A 37 6.21 -13.61 8.47
N ASN A 38 5.03 -13.14 8.04
CA ASN A 38 4.17 -13.86 7.10
C ASN A 38 3.97 -13.15 5.75
N VAL A 39 4.33 -11.87 5.65
CA VAL A 39 4.19 -11.07 4.44
C VAL A 39 5.55 -10.60 3.97
N SER A 40 5.86 -10.91 2.71
CA SER A 40 7.08 -10.43 2.06
C SER A 40 7.11 -8.91 1.95
N ILE A 41 8.32 -8.35 1.88
CA ILE A 41 8.50 -6.90 1.69
C ILE A 41 7.76 -6.47 0.42
N VAL A 42 6.94 -5.42 0.54
CA VAL A 42 6.26 -4.79 -0.59
C VAL A 42 7.31 -4.17 -1.52
N PRO A 43 7.46 -4.66 -2.77
CA PRO A 43 8.43 -4.12 -3.70
C PRO A 43 8.09 -2.67 -4.07
N MET A 44 9.12 -1.85 -4.29
CA MET A 44 8.94 -0.49 -4.77
C MET A 44 8.59 -0.50 -6.26
N LEU A 45 7.57 0.28 -6.63
CA LEU A 45 7.19 0.50 -8.02
C LEU A 45 8.04 1.62 -8.63
N GLY A 46 8.22 1.57 -9.94
CA GLY A 46 8.83 2.63 -10.72
C GLY A 46 7.97 3.89 -10.72
N PHE A 47 8.64 5.05 -10.86
CA PHE A 47 7.98 6.36 -10.80
C PHE A 47 6.80 6.50 -11.77
N ARG A 48 6.93 5.97 -12.99
CA ARG A 48 5.87 6.00 -14.01
C ARG A 48 4.61 5.26 -13.57
N ALA A 49 4.76 4.04 -13.05
CA ALA A 49 3.62 3.26 -12.56
C ALA A 49 2.95 3.97 -11.38
N LEU A 50 3.75 4.50 -10.45
CA LEU A 50 3.25 5.28 -9.31
C LEU A 50 2.44 6.50 -9.74
N GLN A 51 2.91 7.27 -10.73
CA GLN A 51 2.16 8.43 -11.22
C GLN A 51 0.82 8.03 -11.85
N MET A 52 0.80 6.91 -12.58
CA MET A 52 -0.43 6.41 -13.21
C MET A 52 -1.43 5.94 -12.16
N ILE A 53 -0.97 5.22 -11.13
CA ILE A 53 -1.82 4.79 -10.02
C ILE A 53 -2.34 6.01 -9.24
N ALA A 54 -1.47 6.96 -8.90
CA ALA A 54 -1.83 8.15 -8.13
C ALA A 54 -2.83 9.07 -8.86
N LYS A 55 -2.82 9.07 -10.21
CA LYS A 55 -3.77 9.80 -11.03
C LYS A 55 -5.19 9.24 -10.88
N ASP A 56 -5.31 7.92 -10.86
CA ASP A 56 -6.60 7.24 -10.95
C ASP A 56 -7.21 6.95 -9.56
N ILE A 57 -6.40 7.00 -8.48
CA ILE A 57 -6.88 6.78 -7.11
C ILE A 57 -7.64 7.98 -6.55
N ARG A 58 -8.67 7.75 -5.73
CA ARG A 58 -9.42 8.84 -5.08
C ARG A 58 -8.55 9.60 -4.06
N SER A 59 -8.98 10.82 -3.74
CA SER A 59 -8.30 11.70 -2.79
C SER A 59 -8.65 11.41 -1.33
N SER A 60 -9.74 10.70 -1.06
CA SER A 60 -10.21 10.40 0.30
C SER A 60 -11.05 9.13 0.37
N TYR A 61 -10.92 8.41 1.48
CA TYR A 61 -11.64 7.19 1.82
C TYR A 61 -12.09 7.23 3.27
N ASP A 62 -13.31 6.77 3.52
CA ASP A 62 -13.83 6.61 4.88
C ASP A 62 -13.35 5.28 5.48
N ASP A 63 -13.15 4.25 4.65
CA ASP A 63 -12.60 2.96 5.04
C ASP A 63 -11.22 2.71 4.41
N PRO A 64 -10.15 2.53 5.21
CA PRO A 64 -8.83 2.19 4.70
C PRO A 64 -8.80 0.90 3.86
N PHE A 65 -9.70 -0.06 4.09
CA PHE A 65 -9.78 -1.29 3.30
C PHE A 65 -10.32 -1.06 1.89
N GLU A 66 -11.29 -0.15 1.73
CA GLU A 66 -11.77 0.30 0.41
C GLU A 66 -10.61 0.91 -0.38
N ALA A 67 -9.77 1.68 0.29
CA ALA A 67 -8.61 2.33 -0.31
C ALA A 67 -7.55 1.32 -0.79
N ILE A 68 -7.30 0.24 -0.04
CA ILE A 68 -6.40 -0.86 -0.44
C ILE A 68 -6.99 -1.63 -1.64
N GLY A 69 -8.29 -1.92 -1.61
CA GLY A 69 -8.97 -2.62 -2.70
C GLY A 69 -8.88 -1.86 -4.01
N GLU A 70 -9.26 -0.58 -4.01
CA GLU A 70 -9.20 0.27 -5.19
C GLU A 70 -7.76 0.46 -5.68
N TYR A 71 -6.78 0.62 -4.77
CA TYR A 71 -5.36 0.65 -5.15
C TYR A 71 -4.95 -0.60 -5.93
N CYS A 72 -5.33 -1.79 -5.46
CA CYS A 72 -4.99 -3.04 -6.13
C CYS A 72 -5.62 -3.13 -7.54
N ASP A 73 -6.90 -2.78 -7.65
CA ASP A 73 -7.61 -2.78 -8.94
C ASP A 73 -6.98 -1.80 -9.94
N ILE A 74 -6.62 -0.60 -9.49
CA ILE A 74 -5.94 0.40 -10.32
C ILE A 74 -4.56 -0.10 -10.72
N ALA A 75 -3.79 -0.66 -9.80
CA ALA A 75 -2.45 -1.17 -10.07
C ALA A 75 -2.49 -2.29 -11.13
N ASP A 76 -3.42 -3.24 -11.01
CA ASP A 76 -3.62 -4.29 -12.00
C ASP A 76 -3.99 -3.71 -13.38
N ASN A 77 -4.87 -2.72 -13.43
CA ASN A 77 -5.19 -2.00 -14.67
C ASN A 77 -3.99 -1.26 -15.26
N VAL A 78 -3.11 -0.69 -14.43
CA VAL A 78 -1.87 -0.05 -14.86
C VAL A 78 -0.92 -1.08 -15.46
N ALA A 79 -0.78 -2.26 -14.86
CA ALA A 79 0.08 -3.34 -15.38
C ALA A 79 -0.31 -3.79 -16.79
N GLN A 80 -1.60 -3.74 -17.15
CA GLN A 80 -2.06 -4.09 -18.50
C GLN A 80 -1.78 -3.02 -19.56
N ARG A 81 -1.26 -1.84 -19.20
CA ARG A 81 -1.04 -0.77 -20.18
C ARG A 81 0.20 -1.05 -21.03
N PRO A 82 0.13 -0.85 -22.37
CA PRO A 82 1.26 -1.13 -23.28
C PRO A 82 2.56 -0.38 -22.97
N SER A 83 2.48 0.71 -22.21
CA SER A 83 3.63 1.53 -21.86
C SER A 83 4.38 1.09 -20.58
N ILE A 84 3.89 0.05 -19.90
CA ILE A 84 4.52 -0.55 -18.73
C ILE A 84 5.39 -1.72 -19.19
N SER A 85 6.66 -1.70 -18.80
CA SER A 85 7.61 -2.76 -19.14
C SER A 85 7.31 -4.06 -18.39
N ASP A 86 7.69 -5.20 -18.95
CA ASP A 86 7.46 -6.52 -18.36
C ASP A 86 7.98 -6.64 -16.92
N ILE A 87 9.13 -6.02 -16.61
CA ILE A 87 9.68 -6.01 -15.25
C ILE A 87 8.78 -5.23 -14.28
N GLU A 88 8.23 -4.11 -14.73
CA GLU A 88 7.33 -3.28 -13.94
C GLU A 88 5.97 -3.98 -13.73
N GLN A 89 5.47 -4.69 -14.75
CA GLN A 89 4.27 -5.52 -14.60
C GLN A 89 4.45 -6.59 -13.52
N ARG A 90 5.61 -7.26 -13.48
CA ARG A 90 5.95 -8.24 -12.44
C ARG A 90 6.08 -7.59 -11.07
N LEU A 91 6.67 -6.41 -10.98
CA LEU A 91 6.77 -5.66 -9.73
C LEU A 91 5.40 -5.24 -9.21
N ILE A 92 4.49 -4.80 -10.09
CA ILE A 92 3.11 -4.49 -9.74
C ILE A 92 2.39 -5.74 -9.21
N ALA A 93 2.49 -6.88 -9.89
CA ALA A 93 1.86 -8.12 -9.44
C ALA A 93 2.34 -8.54 -8.04
N LEU A 94 3.66 -8.51 -7.80
CA LEU A 94 4.23 -8.79 -6.48
C LEU A 94 3.82 -7.77 -5.42
N HIS A 95 3.66 -6.50 -5.82
CA HIS A 95 3.21 -5.42 -4.94
C HIS A 95 1.76 -5.65 -4.50
N VAL A 96 0.85 -5.91 -5.45
CA VAL A 96 -0.56 -6.19 -5.18
C VAL A 96 -0.71 -7.44 -4.30
N GLU A 97 -0.01 -8.53 -4.64
CA GLU A 97 0.00 -9.75 -3.83
C GLU A 97 0.45 -9.48 -2.39
N ALA A 98 1.53 -8.72 -2.21
CA ALA A 98 2.04 -8.39 -0.89
C ALA A 98 1.05 -7.52 -0.10
N LEU A 99 0.32 -6.60 -0.74
CA LEU A 99 -0.70 -5.78 -0.07
C LEU A 99 -1.93 -6.60 0.32
N GLN A 100 -2.45 -7.42 -0.59
CA GLN A 100 -3.60 -8.28 -0.31
C GLN A 100 -3.32 -9.23 0.86
N ARG A 101 -2.09 -9.74 0.98
CA ARG A 101 -1.66 -10.57 2.12
C ARG A 101 -1.61 -9.83 3.45
N GLN A 102 -1.53 -8.49 3.46
CA GLN A 102 -1.60 -7.70 4.70
C GLN A 102 -3.02 -7.52 5.22
N VAL A 103 -4.02 -7.57 4.34
CA VAL A 103 -5.43 -7.28 4.68
C VAL A 103 -5.92 -8.09 5.90
N PRO A 104 -5.72 -9.43 5.99
CA PRO A 104 -6.20 -10.20 7.15
C PRO A 104 -5.55 -9.78 8.48
N PHE A 105 -4.30 -9.29 8.44
CA PHE A 105 -3.62 -8.79 9.64
C PHE A 105 -4.15 -7.42 10.04
N LEU A 106 -4.44 -6.56 9.06
CA LEU A 106 -5.05 -5.25 9.31
C LEU A 106 -6.47 -5.39 9.88
N GLU A 107 -7.25 -6.37 9.42
CA GLU A 107 -8.56 -6.70 9.99
C GLU A 107 -8.46 -7.14 11.45
N GLN A 108 -7.51 -8.02 11.78
CA GLN A 108 -7.23 -8.41 13.18
C GLN A 108 -6.86 -7.19 14.02
N ALA A 109 -6.01 -6.29 13.50
CA ALA A 109 -5.62 -5.07 14.21
C ALA A 109 -6.83 -4.17 14.51
N LYS A 110 -7.77 -4.02 13.56
CA LYS A 110 -9.01 -3.23 13.74
C LYS A 110 -9.88 -3.81 14.85
N GLN A 111 -10.02 -5.13 14.94
CA GLN A 111 -10.76 -5.79 16.02
C GLN A 111 -10.14 -5.52 17.41
N HIS A 112 -8.81 -5.45 17.50
CA HIS A 112 -8.11 -5.17 18.76
C HIS A 112 -8.12 -3.69 19.15
N GLN A 113 -8.03 -2.75 18.21
CA GLN A 113 -8.14 -1.31 18.51
C GLN A 113 -9.53 -0.93 19.05
N VAL A 114 -10.60 -1.60 18.61
CA VAL A 114 -11.95 -1.40 19.16
C VAL A 114 -12.03 -1.82 20.64
N LEU A 115 -11.26 -2.83 21.05
CA LEU A 115 -11.25 -3.30 22.44
C LEU A 115 -10.53 -2.35 23.40
N ASP A 116 -9.46 -1.68 22.95
CA ASP A 116 -8.72 -0.69 23.76
C ASP A 116 -9.46 0.66 23.90
N THR A 117 -10.48 0.91 23.07
CA THR A 117 -11.28 2.16 23.12
C THR A 117 -12.51 2.03 24.02
N VAL A 118 -12.86 0.81 24.45
CA VAL A 118 -14.06 0.51 25.25
C VAL A 118 -13.71 0.09 26.70
N ALA A 119 -12.43 0.09 27.06
CA ALA A 119 -11.93 -0.12 28.42
C ALA A 119 -11.59 1.20 29.11
#